data_AF-A0A6H0T2N9-F1
#
_entry.id   AF-A0A6H0T2N9-F1
#
_cell.length_a   1.000
_cell.length_b   1.000
_cell.length_c   1.000
_cell.angle_alpha   90.00
_cell.angle_beta   90.00
_cell.angle_gamma   90.00
#
_symmetry.space_group_name_H-M   'P 1'
#
loop_
_entity.id
_entity.type
_entity.pdbx_description
1 polymer ?
#
loop_
_entity_poly.entity_id
_entity_poly.type
_entity_poly.pdbx_seq_one_letter_code
_entity_poly.pdbx_strand_id
1 'polypeptide(L)'
;MLSENFIEHLNESLGRIFFQESQNYIKLLQDLGLSQEKNEDFIYFWSTYSDEIYGKFGYLMDFCMDIEDLETSETFRLRQAYNLPHQYLSFMGEDIEDYLFYDIKSDKVYLVEADGLNDFIEHQQAEKEWESFLAFIQDFLGYIEP
;
A
#
# COMPACT_ATOMS: atom_id res chain seq x y z
N MET A 1 11.98 7.98 4.97
CA MET A 1 12.46 7.13 6.06
C MET A 1 11.59 7.33 7.28
N LEU A 2 10.97 6.25 7.78
CA LEU A 2 10.17 6.26 9.00
C LEU A 2 11.00 6.77 10.20
N SER A 3 10.39 7.60 11.06
CA SER A 3 11.03 8.08 12.29
C SER A 3 11.16 6.96 13.33
N GLU A 4 12.10 7.08 14.26
CA GLU A 4 12.25 6.12 15.36
C GLU A 4 10.97 6.02 16.20
N ASN A 5 10.34 7.17 16.49
CA ASN A 5 9.07 7.23 17.23
C ASN A 5 7.95 6.49 16.49
N PHE A 6 7.87 6.66 15.16
CA PHE A 6 6.85 5.97 14.38
C PHE A 6 7.14 4.47 14.31
N ILE A 7 8.40 4.05 14.17
CA ILE A 7 8.79 2.63 14.24
C ILE A 7 8.43 2.01 15.60
N GLU A 8 8.66 2.72 16.70
CA GLU A 8 8.25 2.27 18.04
C GLU A 8 6.73 2.07 18.11
N HIS A 9 5.96 3.05 17.64
CA HIS A 9 4.51 2.96 17.54
C HIS A 9 4.04 1.75 16.71
N LEU A 10 4.67 1.49 15.55
CA LEU A 10 4.37 0.33 14.72
C LEU A 10 4.68 -0.98 15.44
N ASN A 11 5.81 -1.08 16.15
CA ASN A 11 6.17 -2.29 16.90
C ASN A 11 5.23 -2.57 18.09
N GLU A 12 4.64 -1.52 18.68
CA GLU A 12 3.64 -1.66 19.74
C GLU A 12 2.26 -2.05 19.20
N SER A 13 1.92 -1.57 17.99
CA SER A 13 0.58 -1.67 17.43
C SER A 13 0.41 -2.86 16.47
N LEU A 14 1.48 -3.27 15.79
CA LEU A 14 1.48 -4.28 14.74
C LEU A 14 2.42 -5.44 15.06
N GLY A 15 2.09 -6.62 14.55
CA GLY A 15 2.97 -7.77 14.56
C GLY A 15 4.14 -7.59 13.58
N ARG A 16 5.31 -8.14 13.92
CA ARG A 16 6.45 -8.19 13.01
C ARG A 16 6.52 -9.53 12.31
N ILE A 17 6.77 -9.48 11.00
CA ILE A 17 7.09 -10.65 10.21
C ILE A 17 8.43 -11.23 10.65
N PHE A 18 8.54 -12.55 10.61
CA PHE A 18 9.79 -13.26 10.86
C PHE A 18 10.88 -12.84 9.84
N PHE A 19 12.14 -12.84 10.29
CA PHE A 19 13.23 -12.30 9.48
C PHE A 19 13.36 -12.96 8.10
N GLN A 20 13.17 -14.27 8.00
CA GLN A 20 13.35 -15.00 6.74
C GLN A 20 12.27 -14.64 5.71
N GLU A 21 11.03 -14.50 6.17
CA GLU A 21 9.85 -14.11 5.40
C GLU A 21 9.97 -12.65 4.96
N SER A 22 10.44 -11.77 5.85
CA SER A 22 10.75 -10.37 5.54
C SER A 22 11.73 -10.24 4.37
N GLN A 23 12.80 -11.05 4.32
CA GLN A 23 13.74 -11.04 3.18
C GLN A 23 13.08 -11.51 1.88
N ASN A 24 12.14 -12.45 1.94
CA ASN A 24 11.38 -12.88 0.76
C ASN A 24 10.48 -11.75 0.24
N TYR A 25 9.82 -11.01 1.15
CA TYR A 25 9.00 -9.86 0.77
C TYR A 25 9.80 -8.70 0.20
N ILE A 26 10.99 -8.40 0.74
CA ILE A 26 11.88 -7.40 0.12
C ILE A 26 12.16 -7.76 -1.34
N LYS A 27 12.50 -9.03 -1.60
CA LYS A 27 12.76 -9.51 -2.95
C LYS A 27 11.51 -9.44 -3.84
N LEU A 28 10.37 -9.89 -3.35
CA LEU A 28 9.09 -9.84 -4.06
C LEU A 28 8.74 -8.42 -4.49
N LEU A 29 8.86 -7.45 -3.57
CA LEU A 29 8.62 -6.03 -3.84
C LEU A 29 9.59 -5.45 -4.87
N GLN A 30 10.86 -5.85 -4.81
CA GLN A 30 11.85 -5.46 -5.81
C GLN A 30 11.55 -6.03 -7.20
N ASP A 31 11.11 -7.29 -7.28
CA ASP A 31 10.71 -7.96 -8.53
C ASP A 31 9.47 -7.31 -9.15
N LEU A 32 8.61 -6.66 -8.35
CA LEU A 32 7.49 -5.81 -8.80
C LEU A 32 7.93 -4.43 -9.32
N GLY A 33 9.21 -4.08 -9.20
CA GLY A 33 9.77 -2.83 -9.71
C GLY A 33 9.84 -1.70 -8.67
N LEU A 34 9.58 -1.97 -7.39
CA LEU A 34 9.85 -1.00 -6.33
C LEU A 34 11.36 -0.90 -6.08
N SER A 35 11.87 0.33 -5.95
CA SER A 35 13.29 0.57 -5.69
C SER A 35 13.51 1.12 -4.29
N GLN A 36 14.61 0.71 -3.65
CA GLN A 36 15.00 1.23 -2.34
C GLN A 36 15.21 2.75 -2.36
N GLU A 37 15.58 3.34 -3.50
CA GLU A 37 15.82 4.78 -3.63
C GLU A 37 14.52 5.59 -3.54
N LYS A 38 13.41 5.05 -4.05
CA LYS A 38 12.14 5.79 -4.16
C LYS A 38 11.09 5.34 -3.16
N ASN A 39 11.05 4.04 -2.90
CA ASN A 39 9.96 3.38 -2.18
C ASN A 39 10.44 2.80 -0.84
N GLU A 40 11.50 3.39 -0.24
CA GLU A 40 12.12 2.89 0.99
C GLU A 40 11.11 2.63 2.11
N ASP A 41 10.23 3.60 2.37
CA ASP A 41 9.26 3.52 3.46
C ASP A 41 8.21 2.44 3.20
N PHE A 42 7.74 2.34 1.96
CA PHE A 42 6.84 1.29 1.52
C PHE A 42 7.48 -0.10 1.69
N ILE A 43 8.70 -0.28 1.17
CA ILE A 43 9.42 -1.56 1.21
C ILE A 43 9.67 -1.98 2.65
N TYR A 44 10.16 -1.06 3.49
CA TYR A 44 10.41 -1.34 4.89
C TYR A 44 9.12 -1.74 5.62
N PHE A 45 8.06 -0.96 5.44
CA PHE A 45 6.80 -1.19 6.12
C PHE A 45 6.23 -2.56 5.77
N TRP A 46 6.00 -2.83 4.48
CA TRP A 46 5.37 -4.08 4.06
C TRP A 46 6.25 -5.30 4.30
N SER A 47 7.57 -5.19 4.12
CA SER A 47 8.44 -6.32 4.47
C SER A 47 8.59 -6.58 5.97
N THR A 48 8.17 -5.65 6.85
CA THR A 48 8.31 -5.80 8.30
C THR A 48 6.98 -6.10 8.99
N TYR A 49 5.88 -5.54 8.49
CA TYR A 49 4.57 -5.54 9.15
C TYR A 49 3.42 -6.01 8.25
N SER A 50 3.66 -6.65 7.09
CA SER A 50 2.57 -7.20 6.27
C SER A 50 1.69 -8.13 7.10
N ASP A 51 0.43 -7.76 7.15
CA ASP A 51 -0.71 -8.45 7.75
C ASP A 51 -1.95 -7.67 7.27
N GLU A 52 -3.13 -8.09 7.70
CA GLU A 52 -4.33 -7.26 7.61
C GLU A 52 -4.25 -6.11 8.64
N ILE A 53 -4.21 -4.86 8.18
CA ILE A 53 -3.95 -3.68 9.03
C ILE A 53 -5.19 -2.80 9.12
N TYR A 54 -5.73 -2.64 10.33
CA TYR A 54 -6.91 -1.83 10.59
C TYR A 54 -6.57 -0.37 10.90
N GLY A 55 -7.37 0.57 10.39
CA GLY A 55 -7.16 2.00 10.57
C GLY A 55 -8.41 2.84 10.32
N LYS A 56 -8.22 4.13 10.05
CA LYS A 56 -9.31 5.13 9.97
C LYS A 56 -10.35 4.85 8.87
N PHE A 57 -9.93 4.24 7.76
CA PHE A 57 -10.75 4.05 6.56
C PHE A 57 -11.09 2.57 6.31
N GLY A 58 -11.13 1.75 7.37
CA GLY A 58 -11.34 0.31 7.27
C GLY A 58 -10.04 -0.45 7.51
N TYR A 59 -9.69 -1.36 6.61
CA TYR A 59 -8.48 -2.15 6.69
C TYR A 59 -7.70 -2.15 5.38
N LEU A 60 -6.40 -2.36 5.47
CA LEU A 60 -5.53 -2.69 4.35
C LEU A 60 -5.40 -4.21 4.32
N MET A 61 -5.57 -4.82 3.15
CA MET A 61 -5.32 -6.24 3.00
C MET A 61 -3.85 -6.57 3.30
N ASP A 62 -3.56 -7.83 3.60
CA ASP A 62 -2.18 -8.31 3.68
C ASP A 62 -1.55 -8.22 2.28
N PHE A 63 -0.92 -7.07 2.02
CA PHE A 63 -0.47 -6.70 0.70
C PHE A 63 0.55 -7.71 0.20
N CYS A 64 1.59 -8.02 0.99
CA CYS A 64 2.61 -8.97 0.55
C CYS A 64 2.03 -10.38 0.31
N MET A 65 1.06 -10.82 1.11
CA MET A 65 0.37 -12.09 0.84
C MET A 65 -0.46 -12.04 -0.45
N ASP A 66 -1.16 -10.94 -0.75
CA ASP A 66 -1.93 -10.76 -1.99
C ASP A 66 -1.03 -10.83 -3.24
N ILE A 67 0.17 -10.23 -3.18
CA ILE A 67 1.09 -10.18 -4.32
C ILE A 67 2.07 -11.36 -4.39
N GLU A 68 2.08 -12.29 -3.43
CA GLU A 68 2.89 -13.53 -3.50
C GLU A 68 2.57 -14.33 -4.78
N ASP A 69 1.28 -14.38 -5.14
CA ASP A 69 0.80 -14.82 -6.46
C ASP A 69 0.11 -13.65 -7.17
N LEU A 70 0.91 -12.86 -7.87
CA LEU A 70 0.44 -11.64 -8.54
C LEU A 70 -0.73 -11.93 -9.50
N GLU A 71 -0.81 -13.09 -10.14
CA GLU A 71 -1.89 -13.39 -11.10
C GLU A 71 -3.27 -13.54 -10.43
N THR A 72 -3.30 -13.80 -9.12
CA THR A 72 -4.53 -13.83 -8.32
C THR A 72 -4.75 -12.59 -7.48
N SER A 73 -3.78 -11.65 -7.48
CA SER A 73 -3.85 -10.43 -6.68
C SER A 73 -5.00 -9.50 -7.11
N GLU A 74 -5.49 -8.71 -6.16
CA GLU A 74 -6.49 -7.69 -6.44
C GLU A 74 -5.99 -6.65 -7.44
N THR A 75 -4.71 -6.28 -7.33
CA THR A 75 -4.05 -5.39 -8.29
C THR A 75 -4.14 -5.94 -9.72
N PHE A 76 -3.88 -7.23 -9.92
CA PHE A 76 -3.93 -7.84 -11.24
C PHE A 76 -5.36 -7.93 -11.77
N ARG A 77 -6.32 -8.26 -10.90
CA ARG A 77 -7.74 -8.26 -11.26
C ARG A 77 -8.20 -6.89 -11.77
N LEU A 78 -7.86 -5.80 -11.09
CA LEU A 78 -8.18 -4.44 -11.52
C LEU A 78 -7.52 -4.06 -12.84
N ARG A 79 -6.30 -4.55 -13.09
CA ARG A 79 -5.63 -4.39 -14.40
C ARG A 79 -6.42 -5.08 -15.51
N GLN A 80 -6.90 -6.29 -15.29
CA GLN A 80 -7.66 -7.04 -16.30
C GLN A 80 -9.06 -6.45 -16.54
N ALA A 81 -9.75 -6.05 -15.46
CA ALA A 81 -11.14 -5.59 -15.53
C ALA A 81 -11.27 -4.14 -16.01
N TYR A 82 -10.37 -3.26 -15.55
CA TYR A 82 -10.51 -1.81 -15.72
C TYR A 82 -9.32 -1.15 -16.44
N ASN A 83 -8.33 -1.93 -16.89
CA ASN A 83 -7.07 -1.41 -17.46
C ASN A 83 -6.31 -0.49 -16.50
N LEU A 84 -6.34 -0.80 -15.19
CA LEU A 84 -5.55 -0.07 -14.20
C LEU A 84 -4.08 0.03 -14.64
N PRO A 85 -3.47 1.24 -14.68
CA PRO A 85 -2.08 1.37 -15.10
C PRO A 85 -1.11 0.58 -14.20
N HIS A 86 -0.07 -0.02 -14.81
CA HIS A 86 0.92 -0.85 -14.10
C HIS A 86 1.66 -0.17 -12.94
N GLN A 87 1.65 1.16 -12.88
CA GLN A 87 2.28 1.90 -11.79
C GLN A 87 1.47 1.87 -10.50
N TYR A 88 0.18 1.53 -10.57
CA TYR A 88 -0.68 1.48 -9.39
C TYR A 88 -0.75 0.07 -8.81
N LEU A 89 -0.75 0.03 -7.47
CA LEU A 89 -0.96 -1.15 -6.63
C LEU A 89 -2.17 -0.88 -5.73
N SER A 90 -3.09 -1.84 -5.62
CA SER A 90 -4.23 -1.75 -4.70
C SER A 90 -3.83 -2.13 -3.28
N PHE A 91 -4.41 -1.48 -2.29
CA PHE A 91 -4.30 -1.83 -0.87
C PHE A 91 -5.60 -2.35 -0.25
N MET A 92 -6.71 -2.28 -0.98
CA MET A 92 -8.03 -2.71 -0.52
C MET A 92 -8.49 -3.89 -1.37
N GLY A 93 -9.17 -4.85 -0.73
CA GLY A 93 -9.76 -6.03 -1.37
C GLY A 93 -11.14 -5.74 -1.99
N GLU A 94 -11.71 -6.74 -2.67
CA GLU A 94 -12.98 -6.62 -3.41
C GLU A 94 -14.21 -6.29 -2.55
N ASP A 95 -14.14 -6.54 -1.25
CA ASP A 95 -15.24 -6.35 -0.31
C ASP A 95 -15.36 -4.91 0.21
N ILE A 96 -14.39 -4.05 -0.14
CA ILE A 96 -14.43 -2.62 0.11
C ILE A 96 -14.93 -1.92 -1.16
N GLU A 97 -15.92 -1.04 -1.03
CA GLU A 97 -16.52 -0.34 -2.18
C GLU A 97 -15.53 0.64 -2.83
N ASP A 98 -14.75 1.34 -2.01
CA ASP A 98 -13.76 2.32 -2.47
C ASP A 98 -12.40 1.69 -2.77
N TYR A 99 -11.57 2.42 -3.52
CA TYR A 99 -10.23 2.00 -3.90
C TYR A 99 -9.15 2.82 -3.21
N LEU A 100 -8.05 2.16 -2.87
CA LEU A 100 -6.86 2.80 -2.35
C LEU A 100 -5.64 2.36 -3.15
N PHE A 101 -5.06 3.30 -3.91
CA PHE A 101 -3.97 3.03 -4.85
C PHE A 101 -2.67 3.67 -4.42
N TYR A 102 -1.61 2.87 -4.38
CA TYR A 102 -0.24 3.36 -4.30
C TYR A 102 0.39 3.50 -5.69
N ASP A 103 1.00 4.65 -5.98
CA ASP A 103 1.75 4.90 -7.21
C ASP A 103 3.25 4.68 -6.98
N ILE A 104 3.77 3.56 -7.51
CA ILE A 104 5.18 3.19 -7.37
C ILE A 104 6.14 4.23 -7.94
N LYS A 105 5.70 5.10 -8.86
CA LYS A 105 6.57 6.10 -9.50
C LYS A 105 6.74 7.36 -8.68
N SER A 106 5.69 7.78 -7.97
CA SER A 106 5.64 9.06 -7.24
C SER A 106 5.63 8.89 -5.73
N ASP A 107 5.49 7.66 -5.23
CA ASP A 107 5.27 7.33 -3.81
C ASP A 107 3.93 7.82 -3.24
N LYS A 108 3.07 8.40 -4.07
CA LYS A 108 1.76 8.93 -3.65
C LYS A 108 0.74 7.82 -3.42
N VAL A 109 -0.25 8.11 -2.58
CA VAL A 109 -1.40 7.25 -2.35
C VAL A 109 -2.69 8.03 -2.67
N TYR A 110 -3.65 7.36 -3.31
CA TYR A 110 -4.91 7.94 -3.74
C TYR A 110 -6.08 7.14 -3.20
N LEU A 111 -7.03 7.81 -2.56
CA LEU A 111 -8.36 7.28 -2.25
C LEU A 111 -9.32 7.67 -3.37
N VAL A 112 -10.01 6.68 -3.92
CA VAL A 112 -10.91 6.85 -5.07
C VAL A 112 -12.24 6.19 -4.73
N GLU A 113 -13.33 6.96 -4.79
CA GLU A 113 -14.68 6.43 -4.59
C GLU A 113 -15.01 5.37 -5.65
N ALA A 114 -15.88 4.41 -5.31
CA ALA A 114 -16.26 3.29 -6.16
C ALA A 114 -16.65 3.67 -7.61
N ASP A 115 -17.39 4.76 -7.78
CA ASP A 115 -17.85 5.25 -9.08
C ASP A 115 -16.84 6.17 -9.80
N GLY A 116 -15.78 6.59 -9.11
CA GLY A 116 -14.71 7.46 -9.61
C GLY A 116 -13.54 6.73 -10.29
N LEU A 117 -13.53 5.40 -10.35
CA LEU A 117 -12.38 4.62 -10.84
C LEU A 117 -11.93 4.99 -12.26
N ASN A 118 -12.88 5.18 -13.19
CA ASN A 118 -12.51 5.53 -14.57
C ASN A 118 -11.95 6.95 -14.66
N ASP A 119 -12.51 7.90 -13.91
CA ASP A 119 -12.01 9.28 -13.85
C ASP A 119 -10.61 9.33 -13.21
N PHE A 120 -10.34 8.46 -12.24
CA PHE A 120 -8.98 8.27 -11.70
C PHE A 120 -8.01 7.74 -12.76
N ILE A 121 -8.40 6.70 -13.50
CA ILE A 121 -7.51 6.10 -14.50
C ILE A 121 -7.20 7.08 -15.66
N GLU A 122 -8.20 7.84 -16.11
CA GLU A 122 -8.06 8.74 -17.27
C GLU A 122 -7.50 10.12 -16.90
N HIS A 123 -7.82 10.62 -15.71
CA HIS A 123 -7.58 12.01 -15.32
C HIS A 123 -6.90 12.16 -13.96
N GLN A 124 -6.60 11.05 -13.27
CA GLN A 124 -6.02 11.03 -11.93
C GLN A 124 -6.87 11.80 -10.90
N GLN A 125 -8.19 11.82 -11.10
CA GLN A 125 -9.11 12.40 -10.13
C GLN A 125 -9.31 11.43 -8.97
N ALA A 126 -8.98 11.88 -7.76
CA ALA A 126 -9.10 11.12 -6.53
C ALA A 126 -9.88 11.95 -5.50
N GLU A 127 -10.61 11.29 -4.60
CA GLU A 127 -11.29 11.94 -3.48
C GLU A 127 -10.25 12.57 -2.54
N LYS A 128 -9.17 11.82 -2.27
CA LYS A 128 -8.07 12.25 -1.43
C LYS A 128 -6.74 11.74 -1.96
N GLU A 129 -5.71 12.54 -1.74
CA GLU A 129 -4.33 12.24 -2.10
C GLU A 129 -3.43 12.45 -0.88
N TRP A 130 -2.48 11.53 -0.70
CA TRP A 130 -1.34 11.70 0.20
C TRP A 130 -0.07 11.81 -0.64
N GLU A 131 0.76 12.81 -0.32
CA GLU A 131 1.98 13.13 -1.06
C GLU A 131 3.07 12.05 -0.96
N SER A 132 2.94 11.09 -0.03
CA SER A 132 3.85 9.95 0.12
C SER A 132 3.17 8.80 0.85
N PHE A 133 3.77 7.60 0.76
CA PHE A 133 3.32 6.43 1.51
C PHE A 133 3.39 6.68 3.01
N LEU A 134 4.46 7.35 3.47
CA LEU A 134 4.63 7.70 4.87
C LEU A 134 3.49 8.60 5.39
N ALA A 135 3.14 9.64 4.64
CA ALA A 135 2.04 10.54 5.01
C ALA A 135 0.70 9.79 5.06
N PHE A 136 0.48 8.88 4.12
CA PHE A 136 -0.69 8.00 4.12
C PHE A 136 -0.73 7.11 5.36
N ILE A 137 0.32 6.33 5.63
CA ILE A 137 0.25 5.29 6.66
C ILE A 137 0.18 5.91 8.08
N GLN A 138 0.80 7.07 8.29
CA GLN A 138 0.64 7.83 9.53
C GLN A 138 -0.81 8.30 9.72
N ASP A 139 -1.42 8.88 8.68
CA ASP A 139 -2.81 9.31 8.76
C ASP A 139 -3.76 8.13 8.93
N PHE A 140 -3.57 7.04 8.19
CA PHE A 140 -4.36 5.82 8.25
C PHE A 140 -4.38 5.21 9.65
N LEU A 141 -3.21 5.14 10.30
CA LEU A 141 -3.06 4.63 11.67
C LEU A 141 -3.43 5.65 12.75
N GLY A 142 -3.72 6.90 12.37
CA GLY A 142 -4.01 7.98 13.32
C GLY A 142 -2.82 8.42 14.15
N TYR A 143 -1.60 8.18 13.67
CA TYR A 143 -0.38 8.64 14.29
C TYR A 143 -0.16 10.13 14.04
N ILE A 144 0.13 10.87 15.11
CA ILE A 144 0.52 12.28 15.06
C ILE A 144 1.91 12.34 15.69
N GLU A 145 2.90 12.81 14.93
CA GLU A 145 4.27 12.95 15.42
C GLU A 145 4.28 13.86 16.67
N PRO A 146 4.87 13.41 17.79
CA PRO A 146 4.91 14.17 19.05
C PRO A 146 5.86 15.38 19.02
#